data_AF-A0A969GV19-F1
#
_entry.id   AF-A0A969GV19-F1
#
_cell.length_a   1.000
_cell.length_b   1.000
_cell.length_c   1.000
_cell.angle_alpha   90.00
_cell.angle_beta   90.00
_cell.angle_gamma   90.00
#
_symmetry.space_group_name_H-M   'P 1'
#
loop_
_entity.id
_entity.type
_entity.pdbx_description
1 polymer ?
#
loop_
_entity_poly.entity_id
_entity_poly.type
_entity_poly.pdbx_seq_one_letter_code
_entity_poly.pdbx_strand_id
1 'polypeptide(L)'
;QHLKLDYDTFINSAYLRQGRADEFMLKRPAERKQILADLLKLDQYDALAEKAKERSRQLKAELSLLEQTIAAATAQLQQEPSLTAEQLQLDHQITELQQQQIQDQHQLQQCQSCQSQRQTQHQQLRLQQQQLHHLQQDCHRLQQELHTAQQQWQRLQSLFAQETAIVEGYTHYRQLQQLEEEQALQFQAHQTALSGRHQLQQQQTEALAQIKDQLRHLSLQQQSLQQQEQELQQVLHKAVEVEQAVAQLEAARTRLNELDRLQMQAMPLLQRKQQVQRDLDRAQARLSARLEELQSLSAEMQHQQRRQPKLQQAVLEVSELVNYLENRRLYQQKVLEKGTERRTFMDRLQERQRDCEVQLAELDQKIQLLDKGNDPSDMLQEIHGELHGEILTQNAIASLSARSPQPPCPLCDRPLDDHHRQRVLEQYRHDQQELQSQIW
;
A
#
# COMPACT_ATOMS: atom_id res chain seq x y z
N GLN A 1 161.12 8.76 -174.55
CA GLN A 1 161.55 10.08 -174.03
C GLN A 1 160.75 11.11 -174.80
N HIS A 2 159.97 11.97 -174.14
CA HIS A 2 159.08 12.92 -174.81
C HIS A 2 159.60 14.34 -174.64
N LEU A 3 159.76 15.07 -175.74
CA LEU A 3 160.10 16.49 -175.69
C LEU A 3 158.93 17.26 -175.08
N LYS A 4 159.23 18.21 -174.18
CA LYS A 4 158.24 19.14 -173.61
C LYS A 4 158.07 20.35 -174.54
N LEU A 5 157.67 20.07 -175.77
CA LEU A 5 157.30 21.01 -176.83
C LEU A 5 156.04 20.48 -177.50
N ASP A 6 154.99 21.29 -177.54
CA ASP A 6 153.73 20.90 -178.18
C ASP A 6 153.87 20.77 -179.70
N TYR A 7 153.00 19.98 -180.31
CA TYR A 7 153.13 19.52 -181.70
C TYR A 7 153.29 20.69 -182.69
N ASP A 8 152.42 21.69 -182.62
CA ASP A 8 152.47 22.89 -183.47
C ASP A 8 153.75 23.70 -183.25
N THR A 9 154.21 23.81 -182.00
CA THR A 9 155.45 24.51 -181.64
C THR A 9 156.67 23.79 -182.22
N PHE A 10 156.74 22.46 -182.08
CA PHE A 10 157.83 21.63 -182.60
C PHE A 10 157.93 21.68 -184.13
N ILE A 11 156.80 21.59 -184.84
CA ILE A 11 156.76 21.72 -186.31
C ILE A 11 157.28 23.10 -186.73
N ASN A 12 156.82 24.18 -186.10
CA ASN A 12 157.15 25.55 -186.51
C ASN A 12 158.54 26.03 -186.05
N SER A 13 159.18 25.39 -185.05
CA SER A 13 160.48 25.83 -184.52
C SER A 13 161.67 24.91 -184.83
N ALA A 14 161.43 23.62 -185.13
CA ALA A 14 162.51 22.61 -185.16
C ALA A 14 162.50 21.66 -186.38
N TYR A 15 161.41 21.59 -187.15
CA TYR A 15 161.26 20.58 -188.22
C TYR A 15 160.89 21.20 -189.58
N LEU A 16 161.92 21.66 -190.31
CA LEU A 16 161.80 22.20 -191.67
C LEU A 16 161.50 21.10 -192.71
N ARG A 17 160.21 20.83 -192.92
CA ARG A 17 159.72 19.92 -193.96
C ARG A 17 159.76 20.58 -195.34
N GLN A 18 160.33 19.92 -196.34
CA GLN A 18 160.43 20.46 -197.71
C GLN A 18 159.04 20.88 -198.24
N GLY A 19 158.97 22.11 -198.77
CA GLY A 19 157.73 22.71 -199.27
C GLY A 19 156.78 23.30 -198.20
N ARG A 20 157.15 23.30 -196.92
CA ARG A 20 156.32 23.82 -195.80
C ARG A 20 157.09 24.65 -194.77
N ALA A 21 158.13 25.37 -195.18
CA ALA A 21 158.87 26.26 -194.27
C ALA A 21 158.02 27.43 -193.74
N ASP A 22 157.01 27.86 -194.51
CA ASP A 22 156.27 29.10 -194.24
C ASP A 22 155.03 28.93 -193.34
N GLU A 23 154.77 27.76 -192.74
CA GLU A 23 153.56 27.56 -191.91
C GLU A 23 153.48 28.58 -190.76
N PHE A 24 154.60 28.95 -190.13
CA PHE A 24 154.65 30.01 -189.12
C PHE A 24 154.35 31.41 -189.69
N MET A 25 154.80 31.69 -190.91
CA MET A 25 154.58 32.98 -191.58
C MET A 25 153.17 33.13 -192.14
N LEU A 26 152.48 32.02 -192.44
CA LEU A 26 151.11 31.98 -192.93
C LEU A 26 150.06 32.01 -191.80
N LYS A 27 150.37 31.48 -190.62
CA LYS A 27 149.47 31.52 -189.44
C LYS A 27 149.13 32.95 -189.01
N ARG A 28 147.92 33.15 -188.48
CA ARG A 28 147.40 34.49 -188.13
C ARG A 28 148.16 35.08 -186.93
N PRO A 29 148.20 36.43 -186.75
CA PRO A 29 148.96 37.04 -185.66
C PRO A 29 148.58 36.56 -184.25
N ALA A 30 147.31 36.21 -184.02
CA ALA A 30 146.85 35.62 -182.76
C ALA A 30 147.42 34.21 -182.53
N GLU A 31 147.40 33.35 -183.55
CA GLU A 31 147.97 31.98 -183.50
C GLU A 31 149.48 32.01 -183.28
N ARG A 32 150.20 32.96 -183.89
CA ARG A 32 151.62 33.20 -183.62
C ARG A 32 151.88 33.67 -182.19
N LYS A 33 151.03 34.52 -181.63
CA LYS A 33 151.11 34.93 -180.22
C LYS A 33 150.86 33.73 -179.28
N GLN A 34 149.93 32.85 -179.63
CA GLN A 34 149.64 31.61 -178.89
C GLN A 34 150.89 30.72 -178.84
N ILE A 35 151.42 30.30 -179.99
CA ILE A 35 152.60 29.40 -180.08
C ILE A 35 153.82 29.97 -179.34
N LEU A 36 154.01 31.30 -179.36
CA LEU A 36 155.07 31.97 -178.59
C LEU A 36 154.81 32.00 -177.08
N ALA A 37 153.55 32.14 -176.65
CA ALA A 37 153.17 32.05 -175.24
C ALA A 37 153.34 30.63 -174.70
N ASP A 38 152.91 29.62 -175.47
CA ASP A 38 153.02 28.20 -175.15
C ASP A 38 154.51 27.78 -175.04
N LEU A 39 155.35 28.19 -176.01
CA LEU A 39 156.80 27.96 -176.01
C LEU A 39 157.50 28.59 -174.79
N LEU A 40 157.06 29.78 -174.39
CA LEU A 40 157.57 30.50 -173.20
C LEU A 40 156.86 30.11 -171.90
N LYS A 41 155.87 29.21 -171.95
CA LYS A 41 155.08 28.68 -170.82
C LYS A 41 154.42 29.77 -170.00
N LEU A 42 153.81 30.74 -170.68
CA LEU A 42 153.21 31.90 -170.03
C LEU A 42 151.93 31.57 -169.25
N ASP A 43 151.31 30.41 -169.49
CA ASP A 43 150.09 29.93 -168.83
C ASP A 43 150.23 29.87 -167.29
N GLN A 44 151.45 29.67 -166.80
CA GLN A 44 151.74 29.70 -165.36
C GLN A 44 151.42 31.07 -164.73
N TYR A 45 151.54 32.16 -165.48
CA TYR A 45 151.18 33.51 -165.03
C TYR A 45 149.68 33.73 -165.01
N ASP A 46 148.92 33.15 -165.95
CA ASP A 46 147.45 33.18 -165.92
C ASP A 46 146.89 32.35 -164.76
N ALA A 47 147.48 31.17 -164.49
CA ALA A 47 147.13 30.35 -163.32
C ALA A 47 147.48 31.04 -161.98
N LEU A 48 148.57 31.82 -161.93
CA LEU A 48 148.90 32.69 -160.79
C LEU A 48 147.95 33.90 -160.69
N ALA A 49 147.53 34.47 -161.81
CA ALA A 49 146.59 35.59 -161.86
C ALA A 49 145.19 35.19 -161.38
N GLU A 50 144.68 34.01 -161.76
CA GLU A 50 143.42 33.51 -161.20
C GLU A 50 143.53 33.22 -159.70
N LYS A 51 144.61 32.59 -159.23
CA LYS A 51 144.84 32.42 -157.77
C LYS A 51 144.91 33.75 -157.02
N ALA A 52 145.50 34.78 -157.63
CA ALA A 52 145.51 36.13 -157.08
C ALA A 52 144.11 36.78 -157.06
N LYS A 53 143.29 36.57 -158.11
CA LYS A 53 141.89 37.01 -158.16
C LYS A 53 141.03 36.27 -157.13
N GLU A 54 141.21 34.97 -156.96
CA GLU A 54 140.53 34.16 -155.93
C GLU A 54 140.90 34.62 -154.52
N ARG A 55 142.20 34.77 -154.21
CA ARG A 55 142.60 35.28 -152.89
C ARG A 55 142.15 36.73 -152.67
N SER A 56 142.10 37.56 -153.73
CA SER A 56 141.51 38.90 -153.64
C SER A 56 140.00 38.87 -153.36
N ARG A 57 139.24 37.93 -153.94
CA ARG A 57 137.81 37.72 -153.63
C ARG A 57 137.60 37.22 -152.20
N GLN A 58 138.41 36.27 -151.74
CA GLN A 58 138.37 35.77 -150.36
C GLN A 58 138.67 36.89 -149.36
N LEU A 59 139.78 37.63 -149.55
CA LEU A 59 140.14 38.76 -148.71
C LEU A 59 139.06 39.86 -148.70
N LYS A 60 138.36 40.10 -149.82
CA LYS A 60 137.23 41.04 -149.86
C LYS A 60 136.01 40.53 -149.09
N ALA A 61 135.72 39.23 -149.12
CA ALA A 61 134.65 38.65 -148.30
C ALA A 61 135.00 38.69 -146.80
N GLU A 62 136.23 38.27 -146.45
CA GLU A 62 136.82 38.39 -145.11
C GLU A 62 136.73 39.84 -144.59
N LEU A 63 137.14 40.83 -145.40
CA LEU A 63 137.02 42.26 -145.09
C LEU A 63 135.56 42.67 -144.88
N SER A 64 134.64 42.35 -145.80
CA SER A 64 133.23 42.76 -145.67
C SER A 64 132.54 42.20 -144.42
N LEU A 65 132.95 41.01 -143.97
CA LEU A 65 132.44 40.41 -142.73
C LEU A 65 133.06 41.08 -141.49
N LEU A 66 134.35 41.42 -141.53
CA LEU A 66 135.01 42.21 -140.49
C LEU A 66 134.46 43.64 -140.40
N GLU A 67 134.16 44.28 -141.53
CA GLU A 67 133.49 45.59 -141.59
C GLU A 67 132.09 45.51 -140.97
N GLN A 68 131.34 44.43 -141.20
CA GLN A 68 130.03 44.21 -140.57
C GLN A 68 130.12 43.95 -139.06
N THR A 69 131.09 43.16 -138.58
CA THR A 69 131.26 42.93 -137.13
C THR A 69 131.79 44.17 -136.41
N ILE A 70 132.66 44.96 -137.06
CA ILE A 70 133.09 46.28 -136.56
C ILE A 70 131.90 47.25 -136.54
N ALA A 71 131.04 47.26 -137.56
CA ALA A 71 129.82 48.10 -137.57
C ALA A 71 128.84 47.71 -136.45
N ALA A 72 128.63 46.41 -136.21
CA ALA A 72 127.79 45.93 -135.11
C ALA A 72 128.39 46.27 -133.73
N ALA A 73 129.69 46.05 -133.52
CA ALA A 73 130.38 46.37 -132.28
C ALA A 73 130.43 47.89 -132.01
N THR A 74 130.65 48.71 -133.02
CA THR A 74 130.62 50.18 -132.88
C THR A 74 129.21 50.71 -132.63
N ALA A 75 128.16 50.10 -133.20
CA ALA A 75 126.78 50.42 -132.84
C ALA A 75 126.44 50.05 -131.38
N GLN A 76 126.99 48.94 -130.86
CA GLN A 76 126.84 48.57 -129.44
C GLN A 76 127.62 49.52 -128.51
N LEU A 77 128.85 49.90 -128.86
CA LEU A 77 129.63 50.91 -128.14
C LEU A 77 128.97 52.31 -128.18
N GLN A 78 128.20 52.63 -129.22
CA GLN A 78 127.37 53.85 -129.27
C GLN A 78 126.14 53.77 -128.34
N GLN A 79 125.75 52.60 -127.85
CA GLN A 79 124.67 52.42 -126.87
C GLN A 79 125.18 52.40 -125.41
N GLU A 80 126.48 52.14 -125.20
CA GLU A 80 127.14 52.26 -123.89
C GLU A 80 126.88 53.59 -123.16
N PRO A 81 126.97 54.79 -123.79
CA PRO A 81 126.65 56.06 -123.12
C PRO A 81 125.17 56.21 -122.75
N SER A 82 124.23 55.61 -123.51
CA SER A 82 122.81 55.61 -123.12
C SER A 82 122.53 54.64 -121.97
N LEU A 83 123.08 53.43 -122.02
CA LEU A 83 122.87 52.41 -120.98
C LEU A 83 123.52 52.82 -119.64
N THR A 84 124.69 53.45 -119.68
CA THR A 84 125.33 54.01 -118.48
C THR A 84 124.56 55.23 -117.93
N ALA A 85 123.96 56.06 -118.79
CA ALA A 85 123.07 57.13 -118.34
C ALA A 85 121.77 56.58 -117.70
N GLU A 86 121.19 55.53 -118.26
CA GLU A 86 120.02 54.83 -117.67
C GLU A 86 120.37 54.17 -116.33
N GLN A 87 121.52 53.49 -116.22
CA GLN A 87 122.00 52.95 -114.94
C GLN A 87 122.18 54.05 -113.89
N LEU A 88 122.86 55.16 -114.23
CA LEU A 88 123.04 56.28 -113.31
C LEU A 88 121.72 56.92 -112.87
N GLN A 89 120.71 56.99 -113.75
CA GLN A 89 119.37 57.44 -113.39
C GLN A 89 118.66 56.46 -112.44
N LEU A 90 118.74 55.15 -112.70
CA LEU A 90 118.13 54.12 -111.87
C LEU A 90 118.80 54.03 -110.49
N ASP A 91 120.13 54.09 -110.41
CA ASP A 91 120.88 54.14 -109.14
C ASP A 91 120.54 55.39 -108.33
N HIS A 92 120.35 56.55 -108.99
CA HIS A 92 119.88 57.77 -108.33
C HIS A 92 118.44 57.62 -107.80
N GLN A 93 117.53 57.01 -108.57
CA GLN A 93 116.15 56.75 -108.12
C GLN A 93 116.11 55.73 -106.97
N ILE A 94 116.93 54.67 -107.01
CA ILE A 94 117.05 53.67 -105.95
C ILE A 94 117.58 54.32 -104.66
N THR A 95 118.60 55.17 -104.75
CA THR A 95 119.16 55.85 -103.58
C THR A 95 118.23 56.94 -103.01
N GLU A 96 117.44 57.62 -103.83
CA GLU A 96 116.35 58.50 -103.36
C GLU A 96 115.25 57.72 -102.65
N LEU A 97 114.75 56.62 -103.23
CA LEU A 97 113.71 55.79 -102.64
C LEU A 97 114.17 55.11 -101.34
N GLN A 98 115.44 54.70 -101.25
CA GLN A 98 116.02 54.20 -100.01
C GLN A 98 116.10 55.29 -98.92
N GLN A 99 116.46 56.52 -99.27
CA GLN A 99 116.44 57.64 -98.32
C GLN A 99 115.03 57.95 -97.83
N GLN A 100 114.03 57.98 -98.72
CA GLN A 100 112.63 58.14 -98.37
C GLN A 100 112.14 57.00 -97.44
N GLN A 101 112.45 55.75 -97.78
CA GLN A 101 112.09 54.58 -96.96
C GLN A 101 112.67 54.67 -95.54
N ILE A 102 113.92 55.12 -95.39
CA ILE A 102 114.56 55.30 -94.08
C ILE A 102 113.89 56.44 -93.29
N GLN A 103 113.54 57.55 -93.96
CA GLN A 103 112.82 58.66 -93.34
C GLN A 103 111.42 58.24 -92.86
N ASP A 104 110.68 57.49 -93.69
CA ASP A 104 109.34 57.00 -93.35
C ASP A 104 109.37 55.95 -92.23
N GLN A 105 110.37 55.05 -92.23
CA GLN A 105 110.56 54.11 -91.13
C GLN A 105 110.86 54.83 -89.80
N HIS A 106 111.68 55.89 -89.83
CA HIS A 106 111.96 56.69 -88.65
C HIS A 106 110.73 57.47 -88.16
N GLN A 107 109.96 58.09 -89.07
CA GLN A 107 108.67 58.73 -88.75
C GLN A 107 107.67 57.73 -88.15
N LEU A 108 107.58 56.51 -88.71
CA LEU A 108 106.71 55.45 -88.19
C LEU A 108 107.13 55.02 -86.78
N GLN A 109 108.42 54.82 -86.53
CA GLN A 109 108.94 54.51 -85.19
C GLN A 109 108.66 55.62 -84.18
N GLN A 110 108.84 56.89 -84.57
CA GLN A 110 108.47 58.04 -83.74
C GLN A 110 106.98 58.03 -83.40
N CYS A 111 106.11 57.88 -84.40
CA CYS A 111 104.65 57.82 -84.22
C CYS A 111 104.22 56.64 -83.31
N GLN A 112 104.81 55.46 -83.49
CA GLN A 112 104.58 54.30 -82.62
C GLN A 112 105.03 54.56 -81.17
N SER A 113 106.17 55.22 -80.97
CA SER A 113 106.65 55.60 -79.63
C SER A 113 105.71 56.61 -78.93
N CYS A 114 105.20 57.60 -79.69
CA CYS A 114 104.22 58.56 -79.18
C CYS A 114 102.84 57.92 -78.94
N GLN A 115 102.49 56.86 -79.68
CA GLN A 115 101.26 56.10 -79.46
C GLN A 115 101.35 55.26 -78.18
N SER A 116 102.45 54.53 -77.96
CA SER A 116 102.62 53.70 -76.75
C SER A 116 102.72 54.56 -75.49
N GLN A 117 103.50 55.65 -75.51
CA GLN A 117 103.53 56.63 -74.41
C GLN A 117 102.13 57.16 -74.06
N ARG A 118 101.33 57.53 -75.07
CA ARG A 118 99.95 58.03 -74.88
C ARG A 118 99.02 56.95 -74.32
N GLN A 119 99.20 55.69 -74.70
CA GLN A 119 98.46 54.56 -74.14
C GLN A 119 98.80 54.35 -72.66
N THR A 120 100.09 54.36 -72.29
CA THR A 120 100.54 54.26 -70.89
C THR A 120 100.01 55.42 -70.04
N GLN A 121 100.10 56.66 -70.54
CA GLN A 121 99.54 57.84 -69.88
C GLN A 121 98.02 57.74 -69.71
N HIS A 122 97.28 57.25 -70.71
CA HIS A 122 95.84 57.07 -70.58
C HIS A 122 95.48 55.97 -69.56
N GLN A 123 96.26 54.89 -69.48
CA GLN A 123 96.09 53.86 -68.45
C GLN A 123 96.35 54.40 -67.04
N GLN A 124 97.44 55.17 -66.85
CA GLN A 124 97.75 55.84 -65.58
C GLN A 124 96.64 56.83 -65.18
N LEU A 125 96.14 57.63 -66.12
CA LEU A 125 95.01 58.55 -65.89
C LEU A 125 93.75 57.80 -65.43
N ARG A 126 93.40 56.69 -66.09
CA ARG A 126 92.24 55.86 -65.70
C ARG A 126 92.40 55.29 -64.29
N LEU A 127 93.60 54.80 -63.94
CA LEU A 127 93.89 54.28 -62.61
C LEU A 127 93.74 55.37 -61.54
N GLN A 128 94.28 56.57 -61.79
CA GLN A 128 94.16 57.71 -60.88
C GLN A 128 92.71 58.20 -60.76
N GLN A 129 91.93 58.21 -61.85
CA GLN A 129 90.50 58.53 -61.82
C GLN A 129 89.70 57.52 -60.99
N GLN A 130 90.00 56.22 -61.11
CA GLN A 130 89.38 55.18 -60.29
C GLN A 130 89.75 55.32 -58.81
N GLN A 131 91.03 55.54 -58.50
CA GLN A 131 91.50 55.79 -57.13
C GLN A 131 90.83 57.02 -56.51
N LEU A 132 90.76 58.13 -57.25
CA LEU A 132 90.09 59.36 -56.81
C LEU A 132 88.59 59.15 -56.58
N HIS A 133 87.92 58.37 -57.44
CA HIS A 133 86.50 58.04 -57.25
C HIS A 133 86.26 57.17 -56.01
N HIS A 134 87.10 56.15 -55.76
CA HIS A 134 87.01 55.36 -54.53
C HIS A 134 87.28 56.20 -53.27
N LEU A 135 88.31 57.05 -53.29
CA LEU A 135 88.58 57.97 -52.17
C LEU A 135 87.42 58.96 -51.92
N GLN A 136 86.73 59.42 -52.97
CA GLN A 136 85.51 60.21 -52.81
C GLN A 136 84.36 59.42 -52.18
N GLN A 137 84.16 58.16 -52.57
CA GLN A 137 83.17 57.27 -51.97
C GLN A 137 83.48 56.98 -50.48
N ASP A 138 84.74 56.67 -50.16
CA ASP A 138 85.20 56.45 -48.79
C ASP A 138 85.04 57.70 -47.93
N CYS A 139 85.45 58.88 -48.42
CA CYS A 139 85.22 60.16 -47.73
C CYS A 139 83.73 60.41 -47.47
N HIS A 140 82.85 60.12 -48.43
CA HIS A 140 81.41 60.30 -48.24
C HIS A 140 80.82 59.30 -47.22
N ARG A 141 81.25 58.04 -47.24
CA ARG A 141 80.85 57.03 -46.24
C ARG A 141 81.30 57.45 -44.84
N LEU A 142 82.58 57.83 -44.68
CA LEU A 142 83.14 58.29 -43.41
C LEU A 142 82.45 59.56 -42.88
N GLN A 143 81.99 60.46 -43.76
CA GLN A 143 81.17 61.62 -43.37
C GLN A 143 79.78 61.21 -42.84
N GLN A 144 79.14 60.22 -43.45
CA GLN A 144 77.86 59.68 -42.97
C GLN A 144 78.02 58.93 -41.63
N GLU A 145 79.06 58.10 -41.50
CA GLU A 145 79.43 57.40 -40.26
C GLU A 145 79.70 58.41 -39.13
N LEU A 146 80.49 59.46 -39.39
CA LEU A 146 80.77 60.53 -38.42
C LEU A 146 79.51 61.32 -38.04
N HIS A 147 78.63 61.64 -38.98
CA HIS A 147 77.38 62.37 -38.69
C HIS A 147 76.40 61.51 -37.86
N THR A 148 76.27 60.22 -38.18
CA THR A 148 75.43 59.30 -37.41
C THR A 148 75.98 59.05 -35.99
N ALA A 149 77.31 58.92 -35.85
CA ALA A 149 77.96 58.86 -34.54
C ALA A 149 77.74 60.14 -33.71
N GLN A 150 77.81 61.33 -34.34
CA GLN A 150 77.49 62.61 -33.68
C GLN A 150 76.02 62.67 -33.21
N GLN A 151 75.06 62.23 -34.03
CA GLN A 151 73.65 62.16 -33.62
C GLN A 151 73.43 61.18 -32.46
N GLN A 152 74.09 60.01 -32.49
CA GLN A 152 74.02 59.04 -31.39
C GLN A 152 74.61 59.62 -30.09
N TRP A 153 75.77 60.28 -30.17
CA TRP A 153 76.40 60.94 -29.03
C TRP A 153 75.52 62.05 -28.45
N GLN A 154 74.90 62.89 -29.28
CA GLN A 154 73.94 63.91 -28.83
C GLN A 154 72.71 63.30 -28.13
N ARG A 155 72.16 62.20 -28.65
CA ARG A 155 71.04 61.50 -28.00
C ARG A 155 71.44 60.91 -26.64
N LEU A 156 72.62 60.29 -26.56
CA LEU A 156 73.17 59.78 -25.29
C LEU A 156 73.42 60.93 -24.31
N GLN A 157 73.99 62.05 -24.76
CA GLN A 157 74.18 63.23 -23.93
C GLN A 157 72.85 63.80 -23.41
N SER A 158 71.78 63.80 -24.23
CA SER A 158 70.44 64.21 -23.76
C SER A 158 69.80 63.25 -22.75
N LEU A 159 70.16 61.95 -22.79
CA LEU A 159 69.74 60.97 -21.80
C LEU A 159 70.53 61.11 -20.49
N PHE A 160 71.85 61.34 -20.55
CA PHE A 160 72.66 61.68 -19.38
C PHE A 160 72.21 63.01 -18.72
N ALA A 161 71.80 64.00 -19.51
CA ALA A 161 71.18 65.22 -18.98
C ALA A 161 69.83 64.99 -18.29
N GLN A 162 69.22 63.81 -18.45
CA GLN A 162 68.00 63.36 -17.77
C GLN A 162 68.27 62.34 -16.64
N GLU A 163 69.54 62.01 -16.35
CA GLU A 163 69.92 60.98 -15.37
C GLU A 163 69.26 61.20 -14.00
N THR A 164 69.28 62.43 -13.48
CA THR A 164 68.63 62.78 -12.20
C THR A 164 67.13 62.52 -12.24
N ALA A 165 66.43 62.98 -13.28
CA ALA A 165 64.99 62.77 -13.45
C ALA A 165 64.61 61.29 -13.63
N ILE A 166 65.49 60.49 -14.25
CA ILE A 166 65.31 59.04 -14.38
C ILE A 166 65.49 58.34 -13.02
N VAL A 167 66.49 58.75 -12.23
CA VAL A 167 66.73 58.20 -10.88
C VAL A 167 65.63 58.63 -9.89
N GLU A 168 65.18 59.88 -9.94
CA GLU A 168 64.03 60.39 -9.16
C GLU A 168 62.74 59.66 -9.56
N GLY A 169 62.46 59.51 -10.85
CA GLY A 169 61.31 58.76 -11.36
C GLY A 169 61.34 57.29 -10.97
N TYR A 170 62.50 56.63 -11.04
CA TYR A 170 62.65 55.23 -10.66
C TYR A 170 62.56 55.01 -9.13
N THR A 171 63.13 55.90 -8.32
CA THR A 171 63.00 55.83 -6.86
C THR A 171 61.57 56.10 -6.41
N HIS A 172 60.86 57.04 -7.06
CA HIS A 172 59.43 57.26 -6.82
C HIS A 172 58.57 56.06 -7.25
N TYR A 173 58.82 55.47 -8.43
CA TYR A 173 58.16 54.23 -8.85
C TYR A 173 58.36 53.10 -7.82
N ARG A 174 59.58 52.95 -7.29
CA ARG A 174 59.88 51.94 -6.28
C ARG A 174 59.16 52.18 -4.95
N GLN A 175 59.01 53.44 -4.53
CA GLN A 175 58.18 53.82 -3.38
C GLN A 175 56.71 53.49 -3.61
N LEU A 176 56.17 53.77 -4.79
CA LEU A 176 54.79 53.44 -5.15
C LEU A 176 54.57 51.92 -5.14
N GLN A 177 55.49 51.13 -5.68
CA GLN A 177 55.43 49.66 -5.63
C GLN A 177 55.43 49.14 -4.19
N GLN A 178 56.29 49.68 -3.31
CA GLN A 178 56.31 49.29 -1.89
C GLN A 178 54.99 49.65 -1.18
N LEU A 179 54.41 50.82 -1.49
CA LEU A 179 53.11 51.22 -0.95
C LEU A 179 51.95 50.36 -1.49
N GLU A 180 52.03 49.87 -2.74
CA GLU A 180 51.08 48.90 -3.29
C GLU A 180 51.19 47.55 -2.59
N GLU A 181 52.40 47.04 -2.38
CA GLU A 181 52.66 45.79 -1.64
C GLU A 181 52.16 45.88 -0.18
N GLU A 182 52.41 47.00 0.52
CA GLU A 182 51.89 47.27 1.86
C GLU A 182 50.34 47.36 1.89
N GLN A 183 49.73 48.06 0.93
CA GLN A 183 48.27 48.17 0.85
C GLN A 183 47.60 46.84 0.48
N ALA A 184 48.22 46.03 -0.37
CA ALA A 184 47.75 44.69 -0.71
C ALA A 184 47.74 43.77 0.52
N LEU A 185 48.78 43.81 1.36
CA LEU A 185 48.85 43.09 2.63
C LEU A 185 47.78 43.57 3.62
N GLN A 186 47.60 44.88 3.77
CA GLN A 186 46.54 45.45 4.61
C GLN A 186 45.13 45.05 4.11
N PHE A 187 44.90 45.07 2.80
CA PHE A 187 43.65 44.66 2.18
C PHE A 187 43.37 43.17 2.36
N GLN A 188 44.39 42.31 2.24
CA GLN A 188 44.27 40.87 2.51
C GLN A 188 43.92 40.62 3.99
N ALA A 189 44.58 41.30 4.93
CA ALA A 189 44.28 41.22 6.36
C ALA A 189 42.86 41.72 6.68
N HIS A 190 42.39 42.76 5.99
CA HIS A 190 41.02 43.23 6.11
C HIS A 190 40.00 42.22 5.54
N GLN A 191 40.29 41.56 4.42
CA GLN A 191 39.44 40.50 3.87
C GLN A 191 39.34 39.29 4.80
N THR A 192 40.43 38.83 5.41
CA THR A 192 40.39 37.70 6.36
C THR A 192 39.69 38.07 7.66
N ALA A 193 39.86 39.32 8.14
CA ALA A 193 39.07 39.83 9.26
C ALA A 193 37.57 39.89 8.94
N LEU A 194 37.19 40.35 7.73
CA LEU A 194 35.79 40.36 7.29
C LEU A 194 35.21 38.94 7.16
N SER A 195 35.91 38.00 6.52
CA SER A 195 35.40 36.63 6.36
C SER A 195 35.26 35.93 7.71
N GLY A 196 36.22 36.08 8.63
CA GLY A 196 36.11 35.62 10.01
C GLY A 196 34.93 36.26 10.76
N ARG A 197 34.71 37.57 10.61
CA ARG A 197 33.54 38.27 11.17
C ARG A 197 32.22 37.71 10.63
N HIS A 198 32.15 37.39 9.33
CA HIS A 198 30.96 36.79 8.73
C HIS A 198 30.72 35.35 9.21
N GLN A 199 31.78 34.53 9.34
CA GLN A 199 31.68 33.18 9.90
C GLN A 199 31.21 33.20 11.37
N LEU A 200 31.78 34.06 12.22
CA LEU A 200 31.34 34.23 13.60
C LEU A 200 29.90 34.74 13.69
N GLN A 201 29.48 35.64 12.78
CA GLN A 201 28.10 36.11 12.71
C GLN A 201 27.13 34.98 12.30
N GLN A 202 27.51 34.10 11.37
CA GLN A 202 26.74 32.91 11.00
C GLN A 202 26.60 31.94 12.19
N GLN A 203 27.72 31.55 12.81
CA GLN A 203 27.73 30.71 14.01
C GLN A 203 26.88 31.28 15.15
N GLN A 204 26.92 32.60 15.36
CA GLN A 204 26.06 33.29 16.33
C GLN A 204 24.57 33.16 15.95
N THR A 205 24.20 33.34 14.68
CA THR A 205 22.80 33.18 14.25
C THR A 205 22.31 31.73 14.34
N GLU A 206 23.17 30.75 14.06
CA GLU A 206 22.85 29.32 14.19
C GLU A 206 22.66 28.92 15.65
N ALA A 207 23.59 29.32 16.55
CA ALA A 207 23.45 29.09 17.98
C ALA A 207 22.20 29.78 18.56
N LEU A 208 21.90 31.01 18.14
CA LEU A 208 20.67 31.71 18.53
C LEU A 208 19.40 31.04 17.99
N ALA A 209 19.45 30.39 16.83
CA ALA A 209 18.33 29.60 16.32
C ALA A 209 18.13 28.32 17.15
N GLN A 210 19.20 27.55 17.37
CA GLN A 210 19.19 26.34 18.20
C GLN A 210 18.65 26.63 19.61
N ILE A 211 19.12 27.69 20.27
CA ILE A 211 18.62 28.10 21.59
C ILE A 211 17.14 28.51 21.54
N LYS A 212 16.69 29.22 20.50
CA LYS A 212 15.26 29.57 20.33
C LYS A 212 14.38 28.33 20.13
N ASP A 213 14.84 27.34 19.38
CA ASP A 213 14.08 26.12 19.14
C ASP A 213 14.10 25.16 20.35
N GLN A 214 15.20 25.12 21.11
CA GLN A 214 15.23 24.49 22.44
C GLN A 214 14.25 25.17 23.42
N LEU A 215 14.23 26.50 23.48
CA LEU A 215 13.28 27.26 24.31
C LEU A 215 11.82 27.02 23.88
N ARG A 216 11.55 26.97 22.57
CA ARG A 216 10.23 26.59 22.03
C ARG A 216 9.83 25.19 22.48
N HIS A 217 10.70 24.20 22.30
CA HIS A 217 10.46 22.82 22.72
C HIS A 217 10.18 22.72 24.22
N LEU A 218 11.02 23.33 25.06
CA LEU A 218 10.83 23.37 26.51
C LEU A 218 9.53 24.09 26.91
N SER A 219 9.14 25.17 26.22
CA SER A 219 7.86 25.86 26.48
C SER A 219 6.64 25.02 26.11
N LEU A 220 6.71 24.23 25.03
CA LEU A 220 5.65 23.30 24.64
C LEU A 220 5.56 22.11 25.61
N GLN A 221 6.71 21.61 26.09
CA GLN A 221 6.74 20.60 27.16
C GLN A 221 6.20 21.16 28.49
N GLN A 222 6.49 22.42 28.83
CA GLN A 222 5.93 23.07 30.01
C GLN A 222 4.41 23.22 29.89
N GLN A 223 3.89 23.62 28.72
CA GLN A 223 2.45 23.73 28.47
C GLN A 223 1.75 22.37 28.54
N SER A 224 2.32 21.30 27.97
CA SER A 224 1.71 19.96 28.04
C SER A 224 1.77 19.37 29.46
N LEU A 225 2.85 19.61 30.21
CA LEU A 225 2.93 19.25 31.63
C LEU A 225 1.93 20.06 32.48
N GLN A 226 1.73 21.35 32.20
CA GLN A 226 0.71 22.17 32.88
C GLN A 226 -0.72 21.71 32.57
N GLN A 227 -1.00 21.28 31.35
CA GLN A 227 -2.29 20.65 31.00
C GLN A 227 -2.48 19.33 31.77
N GLN A 228 -1.47 18.46 31.79
CA GLN A 228 -1.50 17.21 32.56
C GLN A 228 -1.67 17.46 34.06
N GLU A 229 -1.03 18.50 34.61
CA GLU A 229 -1.21 18.91 36.00
C GLU A 229 -2.65 19.37 36.26
N GLN A 230 -3.25 20.17 35.38
CA GLN A 230 -4.65 20.59 35.50
C GLN A 230 -5.63 19.42 35.39
N GLU A 231 -5.40 18.47 34.48
CA GLU A 231 -6.19 17.24 34.34
C GLU A 231 -6.10 16.38 35.62
N LEU A 232 -4.89 16.19 36.15
CA LEU A 232 -4.67 15.47 37.41
C LEU A 232 -5.27 16.20 38.62
N GLN A 233 -5.20 17.53 38.68
CA GLN A 233 -5.86 18.34 39.72
C GLN A 233 -7.39 18.21 39.65
N GLN A 234 -7.99 18.11 38.46
CA GLN A 234 -9.43 17.83 38.32
C GLN A 234 -9.79 16.40 38.78
N VAL A 235 -8.95 15.41 38.53
CA VAL A 235 -9.12 14.05 39.05
C VAL A 235 -8.97 14.01 40.58
N LEU A 236 -8.03 14.77 41.14
CA LEU A 236 -7.83 14.90 42.60
C LEU A 236 -8.99 15.62 43.29
N HIS A 237 -9.63 16.62 42.67
CA HIS A 237 -10.87 17.21 43.21
C HIS A 237 -12.00 16.17 43.27
N LYS A 238 -12.13 15.34 42.24
CA LYS A 238 -13.09 14.21 42.23
C LYS A 238 -12.74 13.11 43.24
N ALA A 239 -11.49 13.02 43.71
CA ALA A 239 -11.14 12.07 44.76
C ALA A 239 -11.93 12.35 46.06
N VAL A 240 -12.17 13.61 46.40
CA VAL A 240 -12.99 13.99 47.56
C VAL A 240 -14.46 13.61 47.36
N GLU A 241 -14.99 13.77 46.14
CA GLU A 241 -16.35 13.31 45.80
C GLU A 241 -16.46 11.77 45.89
N VAL A 242 -15.43 11.04 45.45
CA VAL A 242 -15.34 9.58 45.53
C VAL A 242 -15.20 9.10 46.97
N GLU A 243 -14.37 9.74 47.81
CA GLU A 243 -14.27 9.44 49.24
C GLU A 243 -15.61 9.67 49.95
N GLN A 244 -16.31 10.77 49.65
CA GLN A 244 -17.65 11.02 50.18
C GLN A 244 -18.67 9.98 49.68
N ALA A 245 -18.62 9.58 48.41
CA ALA A 245 -19.50 8.54 47.85
C ALA A 245 -19.22 7.15 48.46
N VAL A 246 -17.95 6.82 48.73
CA VAL A 246 -17.56 5.58 49.44
C VAL A 246 -18.03 5.63 50.89
N ALA A 247 -17.84 6.74 51.61
CA ALA A 247 -18.33 6.91 52.97
C ALA A 247 -19.87 6.84 53.05
N GLN A 248 -20.59 7.41 52.07
CA GLN A 248 -22.04 7.27 51.95
C GLN A 248 -22.46 5.83 51.64
N LEU A 249 -21.69 5.09 50.83
CA LEU A 249 -21.93 3.69 50.53
C LEU A 249 -21.65 2.78 51.73
N GLU A 250 -20.65 3.09 52.56
CA GLU A 250 -20.40 2.41 53.84
C GLU A 250 -21.45 2.76 54.90
N ALA A 251 -21.91 4.01 54.96
CA ALA A 251 -23.06 4.42 55.77
C ALA A 251 -24.35 3.69 55.33
N ALA A 252 -24.58 3.54 54.01
CA ALA A 252 -25.70 2.78 53.48
C ALA A 252 -25.59 1.28 53.77
N ARG A 253 -24.38 0.68 53.66
CA ARG A 253 -24.13 -0.72 54.02
C ARG A 253 -24.28 -0.99 55.51
N THR A 254 -23.77 -0.11 56.37
CA THR A 254 -23.96 -0.24 57.82
C THR A 254 -25.43 -0.07 58.19
N ARG A 255 -26.13 0.89 57.57
CA ARG A 255 -27.59 1.04 57.73
C ARG A 255 -28.38 -0.17 57.23
N LEU A 256 -27.96 -0.81 56.13
CA LEU A 256 -28.57 -2.04 55.64
C LEU A 256 -28.30 -3.21 56.59
N ASN A 257 -27.07 -3.34 57.12
CA ASN A 257 -26.75 -4.33 58.16
C ASN A 257 -27.51 -4.08 59.48
N GLU A 258 -27.80 -2.82 59.84
CA GLU A 258 -28.70 -2.48 60.95
C GLU A 258 -30.13 -2.93 60.67
N LEU A 259 -30.65 -2.66 59.46
CA LEU A 259 -31.98 -3.07 59.03
C LEU A 259 -32.11 -4.60 58.95
N ASP A 260 -31.09 -5.32 58.47
CA ASP A 260 -31.04 -6.78 58.46
C ASP A 260 -30.98 -7.35 59.89
N ARG A 261 -30.25 -6.72 60.80
CA ARG A 261 -30.26 -7.09 62.24
C ARG A 261 -31.62 -6.85 62.87
N LEU A 262 -32.25 -5.71 62.59
CA LEU A 262 -33.60 -5.41 63.04
C LEU A 262 -34.64 -6.36 62.42
N GLN A 263 -34.46 -6.75 61.15
CA GLN A 263 -35.28 -7.77 60.50
C GLN A 263 -35.07 -9.14 61.15
N MET A 264 -33.83 -9.55 61.45
CA MET A 264 -33.53 -10.79 62.16
C MET A 264 -34.03 -10.81 63.62
N GLN A 265 -34.23 -9.65 64.25
CA GLN A 265 -34.91 -9.53 65.55
C GLN A 265 -36.44 -9.48 65.41
N ALA A 266 -36.95 -8.83 64.37
CA ALA A 266 -38.38 -8.76 64.07
C ALA A 266 -38.93 -10.08 63.52
N MET A 267 -38.13 -10.90 62.83
CA MET A 267 -38.52 -12.18 62.24
C MET A 267 -39.02 -13.18 63.30
N PRO A 268 -38.30 -13.47 64.41
CA PRO A 268 -38.83 -14.32 65.49
C PRO A 268 -39.99 -13.66 66.24
N LEU A 269 -40.05 -12.32 66.32
CA LEU A 269 -41.21 -11.62 66.92
C LEU A 269 -42.46 -11.69 66.02
N LEU A 270 -42.30 -11.65 64.69
CA LEU A 270 -43.35 -11.83 63.70
C LEU A 270 -43.77 -13.30 63.60
N GLN A 271 -42.84 -14.25 63.65
CA GLN A 271 -43.14 -15.67 63.77
C GLN A 271 -43.87 -15.97 65.09
N ARG A 272 -43.45 -15.37 66.21
CA ARG A 272 -44.14 -15.52 67.49
C ARG A 272 -45.49 -14.80 67.51
N LYS A 273 -45.65 -13.66 66.83
CA LYS A 273 -46.95 -13.03 66.58
C LYS A 273 -47.83 -13.93 65.72
N GLN A 274 -47.31 -14.56 64.67
CA GLN A 274 -48.05 -15.51 63.82
C GLN A 274 -48.36 -16.83 64.53
N GLN A 275 -47.51 -17.30 65.45
CA GLN A 275 -47.80 -18.44 66.32
C GLN A 275 -48.89 -18.07 67.32
N VAL A 276 -48.75 -16.96 68.04
CA VAL A 276 -49.78 -16.48 68.97
C VAL A 276 -51.09 -16.17 68.25
N GLN A 277 -51.06 -15.60 67.04
CA GLN A 277 -52.27 -15.46 66.21
C GLN A 277 -52.80 -16.83 65.81
N ARG A 278 -52.02 -17.76 65.25
CA ARG A 278 -52.51 -19.12 64.91
C ARG A 278 -53.03 -19.88 66.12
N ASP A 279 -52.46 -19.70 67.31
CA ASP A 279 -52.89 -20.35 68.54
C ASP A 279 -54.09 -19.63 69.17
N LEU A 280 -54.27 -18.34 68.93
CA LEU A 280 -55.48 -17.57 69.23
C LEU A 280 -56.60 -17.89 68.23
N ASP A 281 -56.30 -18.06 66.95
CA ASP A 281 -57.20 -18.53 65.88
C ASP A 281 -57.60 -19.98 66.14
N ARG A 282 -56.69 -20.83 66.63
CA ARG A 282 -56.98 -22.19 67.11
C ARG A 282 -57.77 -22.17 68.41
N ALA A 283 -57.53 -21.23 69.32
CA ALA A 283 -58.31 -21.10 70.55
C ALA A 283 -59.72 -20.57 70.23
N GLN A 284 -59.85 -19.61 69.32
CA GLN A 284 -61.12 -19.12 68.79
C GLN A 284 -61.85 -20.21 67.99
N ALA A 285 -61.17 -20.96 67.13
CA ALA A 285 -61.78 -22.09 66.41
C ALA A 285 -62.14 -23.25 67.33
N ARG A 286 -61.37 -23.51 68.40
CA ARG A 286 -61.75 -24.47 69.45
C ARG A 286 -62.92 -23.94 70.30
N LEU A 287 -62.97 -22.66 70.61
CA LEU A 287 -64.06 -22.06 71.37
C LEU A 287 -65.32 -21.85 70.53
N SER A 288 -65.19 -21.60 69.22
CA SER A 288 -66.31 -21.54 68.27
C SER A 288 -66.79 -22.95 67.97
N ALA A 289 -65.92 -23.92 67.68
CA ALA A 289 -66.32 -25.33 67.54
C ALA A 289 -66.89 -25.89 68.86
N ARG A 290 -66.40 -25.47 70.03
CA ARG A 290 -66.99 -25.85 71.33
C ARG A 290 -68.28 -25.10 71.63
N LEU A 291 -68.45 -23.87 71.15
CA LEU A 291 -69.72 -23.16 71.17
C LEU A 291 -70.71 -23.77 70.17
N GLU A 292 -70.27 -24.27 69.03
CA GLU A 292 -71.07 -24.96 68.01
C GLU A 292 -71.41 -26.39 68.46
N GLU A 293 -70.52 -27.10 69.16
CA GLU A 293 -70.84 -28.33 69.91
C GLU A 293 -71.86 -28.04 71.02
N LEU A 294 -71.64 -27.02 71.85
CA LEU A 294 -72.58 -26.68 72.93
C LEU A 294 -73.89 -26.11 72.41
N GLN A 295 -73.89 -25.39 71.28
CA GLN A 295 -75.09 -24.89 70.62
C GLN A 295 -75.82 -26.01 69.89
N SER A 296 -75.13 -26.92 69.20
CA SER A 296 -75.76 -28.09 68.58
C SER A 296 -76.28 -29.06 69.64
N LEU A 297 -75.55 -29.35 70.72
CA LEU A 297 -76.07 -30.09 71.87
C LEU A 297 -77.24 -29.35 72.54
N SER A 298 -77.20 -28.02 72.67
CA SER A 298 -78.35 -27.26 73.17
C SER A 298 -79.53 -27.27 72.19
N ALA A 299 -79.28 -27.32 70.89
CA ALA A 299 -80.29 -27.36 69.85
C ALA A 299 -80.90 -28.76 69.72
N GLU A 300 -80.12 -29.83 69.90
CA GLU A 300 -80.58 -31.20 70.04
C GLU A 300 -81.40 -31.36 71.32
N MET A 301 -80.90 -30.88 72.46
CA MET A 301 -81.66 -30.86 73.72
C MET A 301 -82.94 -30.01 73.62
N GLN A 302 -82.91 -28.85 72.95
CA GLN A 302 -84.11 -28.06 72.65
C GLN A 302 -85.01 -28.72 71.60
N HIS A 303 -84.49 -29.49 70.65
CA HIS A 303 -85.31 -30.22 69.67
C HIS A 303 -85.94 -31.48 70.29
N GLN A 304 -85.27 -32.09 71.27
CA GLN A 304 -85.83 -33.12 72.14
C GLN A 304 -86.88 -32.52 73.08
N GLN A 305 -86.60 -31.40 73.76
CA GLN A 305 -87.58 -30.67 74.57
C GLN A 305 -88.76 -30.12 73.76
N ARG A 306 -88.58 -29.71 72.49
CA ARG A 306 -89.69 -29.32 71.57
C ARG A 306 -90.46 -30.53 71.01
N ARG A 307 -89.86 -31.73 71.02
CA ARG A 307 -90.58 -33.00 70.78
C ARG A 307 -91.29 -33.51 72.03
N GLN A 308 -90.80 -33.19 73.23
CA GLN A 308 -91.37 -33.62 74.51
C GLN A 308 -92.87 -33.29 74.66
N PRO A 309 -93.38 -32.07 74.39
CA PRO A 309 -94.81 -31.80 74.44
C PRO A 309 -95.59 -32.54 73.35
N LYS A 310 -95.00 -32.82 72.18
CA LYS A 310 -95.67 -33.61 71.12
C LYS A 310 -95.73 -35.10 71.44
N LEU A 311 -94.72 -35.64 72.13
CA LEU A 311 -94.75 -37.01 72.66
C LEU A 311 -95.68 -37.12 73.87
N GLN A 312 -95.74 -36.09 74.73
CA GLN A 312 -96.72 -36.02 75.83
C GLN A 312 -98.15 -35.82 75.32
N GLN A 313 -98.37 -35.05 74.25
CA GLN A 313 -99.65 -34.94 73.55
C GLN A 313 -100.05 -36.28 72.91
N ALA A 314 -99.14 -36.96 72.21
CA ALA A 314 -99.43 -38.29 71.65
C ALA A 314 -99.73 -39.34 72.75
N VAL A 315 -99.06 -39.28 73.90
CA VAL A 315 -99.37 -40.12 75.06
C VAL A 315 -100.71 -39.72 75.70
N LEU A 316 -101.05 -38.44 75.75
CA LEU A 316 -102.36 -37.95 76.22
C LEU A 316 -103.49 -38.40 75.29
N GLU A 317 -103.37 -38.21 73.98
CA GLU A 317 -104.32 -38.66 72.96
C GLU A 317 -104.54 -40.17 73.02
N VAL A 318 -103.46 -40.96 73.18
CA VAL A 318 -103.56 -42.41 73.41
C VAL A 318 -104.22 -42.72 74.75
N SER A 319 -103.95 -41.96 75.82
CA SER A 319 -104.58 -42.16 77.13
C SER A 319 -106.07 -41.77 77.16
N GLU A 320 -106.48 -40.78 76.38
CA GLU A 320 -107.89 -40.41 76.20
C GLU A 320 -108.60 -41.46 75.34
N LEU A 321 -107.96 -41.98 74.28
CA LEU A 321 -108.50 -43.08 73.49
C LEU A 321 -108.66 -44.36 74.31
N VAL A 322 -107.70 -44.68 75.19
CA VAL A 322 -107.79 -45.80 76.15
C VAL A 322 -108.91 -45.55 77.16
N ASN A 323 -108.97 -44.37 77.81
CA ASN A 323 -110.05 -44.04 78.74
C ASN A 323 -111.44 -44.09 78.06
N TYR A 324 -111.57 -43.64 76.82
CA TYR A 324 -112.81 -43.71 76.05
C TYR A 324 -113.24 -45.16 75.77
N LEU A 325 -112.29 -46.03 75.47
CA LEU A 325 -112.53 -47.47 75.28
C LEU A 325 -112.83 -48.20 76.60
N GLU A 326 -112.15 -47.86 77.70
CA GLU A 326 -112.38 -48.44 79.03
C GLU A 326 -113.73 -48.02 79.63
N ASN A 327 -114.10 -46.73 79.53
CA ASN A 327 -115.43 -46.26 79.93
C ASN A 327 -116.54 -46.95 79.13
N ARG A 328 -116.32 -47.19 77.83
CA ARG A 328 -117.26 -47.95 76.98
C ARG A 328 -117.36 -49.43 77.38
N ARG A 329 -116.26 -50.02 77.88
CA ARG A 329 -116.21 -51.38 78.43
C ARG A 329 -116.98 -51.49 79.76
N LEU A 330 -116.75 -50.56 80.68
CA LEU A 330 -117.47 -50.44 81.96
C LEU A 330 -118.97 -50.19 81.77
N TYR A 331 -119.37 -49.42 80.75
CA TYR A 331 -120.78 -49.23 80.40
C TYR A 331 -121.45 -50.55 79.97
N GLN A 332 -120.76 -51.37 79.17
CA GLN A 332 -121.28 -52.68 78.76
C GLN A 332 -121.41 -53.66 79.94
N GLN A 333 -120.49 -53.65 80.90
CA GLN A 333 -120.59 -54.47 82.12
C GLN A 333 -121.79 -54.07 82.99
N LYS A 334 -121.97 -52.76 83.26
CA LYS A 334 -123.10 -52.25 84.07
C LYS A 334 -124.48 -52.49 83.45
N VAL A 335 -124.57 -52.67 82.13
CA VAL A 335 -125.81 -53.06 81.43
C VAL A 335 -126.12 -54.55 81.59
N LEU A 336 -125.11 -55.41 81.72
CA LEU A 336 -125.28 -56.84 81.97
C LEU A 336 -125.64 -57.13 83.44
N GLU A 337 -124.97 -56.49 84.40
CA GLU A 337 -125.22 -56.65 85.84
C GLU A 337 -126.67 -56.29 86.22
N LYS A 338 -127.19 -55.17 85.71
CA LYS A 338 -128.60 -54.78 85.92
C LYS A 338 -129.63 -55.70 85.24
N GLY A 339 -129.17 -56.61 84.36
CA GLY A 339 -129.98 -57.69 83.80
C GLY A 339 -130.05 -58.91 84.72
N THR A 340 -128.94 -59.28 85.37
CA THR A 340 -128.88 -60.46 86.27
C THR A 340 -129.50 -60.19 87.63
N GLU A 341 -129.37 -58.97 88.17
CA GLU A 341 -130.04 -58.53 89.40
C GLU A 341 -131.57 -58.66 89.30
N ARG A 342 -132.15 -58.23 88.17
CA ARG A 342 -133.61 -58.30 87.94
C ARG A 342 -134.15 -59.72 87.81
N ARG A 343 -133.33 -60.67 87.36
CA ARG A 343 -133.71 -62.08 87.24
C ARG A 343 -133.71 -62.76 88.61
N THR A 344 -132.58 -62.64 89.33
CA THR A 344 -132.39 -63.23 90.68
C THR A 344 -133.22 -62.59 91.80
N PHE A 345 -134.01 -61.55 91.50
CA PHE A 345 -135.03 -60.98 92.38
C PHE A 345 -136.41 -61.63 92.18
N MET A 346 -136.77 -61.99 90.94
CA MET A 346 -138.05 -62.65 90.64
C MET A 346 -138.09 -64.08 91.21
N ASP A 347 -137.01 -64.84 91.04
CA ASP A 347 -136.93 -66.24 91.46
C ASP A 347 -137.18 -66.39 92.98
N ARG A 348 -136.59 -65.49 93.79
CA ARG A 348 -136.73 -65.48 95.26
C ARG A 348 -138.11 -65.02 95.77
N LEU A 349 -138.93 -64.39 94.94
CA LEU A 349 -140.32 -64.06 95.28
C LEU A 349 -141.25 -65.27 95.12
N GLN A 350 -140.96 -66.16 94.15
CA GLN A 350 -141.75 -67.38 93.94
C GLN A 350 -141.46 -68.48 94.97
N GLU A 351 -140.27 -68.47 95.57
CA GLU A 351 -139.86 -69.44 96.60
C GLU A 351 -140.60 -69.18 97.93
N ARG A 352 -140.51 -67.94 98.45
CA ARG A 352 -141.15 -67.54 99.71
C ARG A 352 -142.67 -67.73 99.76
N GLN A 353 -143.36 -67.61 98.63
CA GLN A 353 -144.82 -67.73 98.61
C GLN A 353 -145.29 -69.17 98.89
N ARG A 354 -144.47 -70.19 98.58
CA ARG A 354 -144.81 -71.61 98.78
C ARG A 354 -144.64 -72.08 100.22
N ASP A 355 -143.57 -71.64 100.90
CA ASP A 355 -143.29 -72.06 102.28
C ASP A 355 -144.43 -71.72 103.25
N CYS A 356 -145.08 -70.57 103.05
CA CYS A 356 -146.17 -70.10 103.90
C CYS A 356 -147.49 -70.85 103.69
N GLU A 357 -147.76 -71.36 102.48
CA GLU A 357 -148.95 -72.19 102.21
C GLU A 357 -148.89 -73.53 102.94
N VAL A 358 -147.70 -74.13 103.04
CA VAL A 358 -147.49 -75.42 103.74
C VAL A 358 -147.77 -75.31 105.25
N GLN A 359 -147.36 -74.20 105.89
CA GLN A 359 -147.51 -74.03 107.34
C GLN A 359 -148.97 -73.85 107.78
N LEU A 360 -149.84 -73.29 106.93
CA LEU A 360 -151.28 -73.18 107.22
C LEU A 360 -151.95 -74.56 107.30
N ALA A 361 -151.56 -75.50 106.43
CA ALA A 361 -152.15 -76.86 106.40
C ALA A 361 -151.84 -77.68 107.67
N GLU A 362 -150.69 -77.45 108.32
CA GLU A 362 -150.33 -78.12 109.57
C GLU A 362 -151.16 -77.67 110.79
N LEU A 363 -151.72 -76.46 110.78
CA LEU A 363 -152.52 -75.94 111.89
C LEU A 363 -153.93 -76.53 111.88
N ASP A 364 -154.59 -76.58 110.73
CA ASP A 364 -155.95 -77.14 110.63
C ASP A 364 -155.99 -78.63 110.98
N GLN A 365 -154.95 -79.42 110.64
CA GLN A 365 -154.86 -80.83 111.08
C GLN A 365 -154.77 -80.98 112.60
N LYS A 366 -154.12 -80.07 113.32
CA LYS A 366 -154.02 -80.10 114.79
C LYS A 366 -155.36 -79.76 115.45
N ILE A 367 -156.14 -78.85 114.85
CA ILE A 367 -157.51 -78.53 115.29
C ILE A 367 -158.43 -79.76 115.13
N GLN A 368 -158.39 -80.45 113.99
CA GLN A 368 -159.24 -81.62 113.73
C GLN A 368 -158.98 -82.85 114.63
N LEU A 369 -157.84 -82.91 115.33
CA LEU A 369 -157.49 -84.04 116.19
C LEU A 369 -158.03 -83.93 117.63
N LEU A 370 -158.31 -82.71 118.13
CA LEU A 370 -158.80 -82.51 119.50
C LEU A 370 -160.31 -82.73 119.69
N ASP A 371 -161.09 -82.64 118.60
CA ASP A 371 -162.55 -82.87 118.64
C ASP A 371 -162.98 -84.23 118.06
N LYS A 372 -162.06 -85.18 117.86
CA LYS A 372 -162.40 -86.60 117.63
C LYS A 372 -162.83 -87.33 118.90
N GLY A 373 -163.86 -86.76 119.50
CA GLY A 373 -164.71 -87.31 120.55
C GLY A 373 -166.10 -87.71 120.08
N ASN A 374 -166.40 -87.71 118.76
CA ASN A 374 -167.41 -88.59 118.12
C ASN A 374 -167.41 -88.55 116.57
N ASP A 375 -167.80 -89.69 115.96
CA ASP A 375 -168.49 -89.88 114.67
C ASP A 375 -167.80 -89.59 113.29
N PRO A 376 -168.33 -90.11 112.15
CA PRO A 376 -167.52 -90.41 110.93
C PRO A 376 -167.94 -89.74 109.58
N SER A 377 -167.03 -89.82 108.58
CA SER A 377 -167.14 -89.39 107.16
C SER A 377 -167.21 -87.85 106.91
N ASP A 378 -166.83 -87.28 105.75
CA ASP A 378 -166.42 -87.88 104.46
C ASP A 378 -165.39 -87.01 103.67
N MET A 379 -165.04 -87.44 102.44
CA MET A 379 -163.98 -86.96 101.51
C MET A 379 -164.32 -85.68 100.65
N LEU A 380 -163.62 -85.18 99.60
CA LEU A 380 -162.43 -85.54 98.75
C LEU A 380 -162.02 -84.33 97.83
N GLN A 381 -160.78 -84.23 97.31
CA GLN A 381 -160.37 -84.12 95.86
C GLN A 381 -158.96 -83.53 95.55
N GLU A 382 -158.43 -83.86 94.35
CA GLU A 382 -157.04 -83.70 93.83
C GLU A 382 -157.00 -82.75 92.58
N ILE A 383 -155.93 -82.50 91.79
CA ILE A 383 -155.06 -83.35 90.92
C ILE A 383 -153.85 -82.52 90.37
N HIS A 384 -152.69 -83.17 90.06
CA HIS A 384 -151.46 -82.79 89.26
C HIS A 384 -151.14 -81.31 88.92
N GLY A 385 -149.87 -80.83 88.86
CA GLY A 385 -148.49 -81.36 88.78
C GLY A 385 -147.56 -80.17 88.41
N GLU A 386 -146.31 -80.17 87.90
CA GLU A 386 -145.11 -81.02 87.65
C GLU A 386 -143.97 -80.00 87.28
N LEU A 387 -142.64 -80.19 87.16
CA LEU A 387 -141.50 -81.09 87.52
C LEU A 387 -140.20 -80.26 87.17
N HIS A 388 -138.89 -80.58 87.36
CA HIS A 388 -138.10 -81.75 87.81
C HIS A 388 -136.70 -81.27 88.33
N GLY A 389 -136.12 -81.91 89.37
CA GLY A 389 -134.67 -81.83 89.74
C GLY A 389 -134.20 -80.60 90.56
N GLU A 390 -133.24 -80.72 91.50
CA GLU A 390 -132.41 -81.86 91.93
C GLU A 390 -131.82 -81.65 93.37
N ILE A 391 -131.38 -82.72 94.07
CA ILE A 391 -130.52 -82.74 95.31
C ILE A 391 -131.21 -82.22 96.63
N LEU A 392 -131.60 -83.04 97.64
CA LEU A 392 -130.85 -83.85 98.66
C LEU A 392 -130.16 -82.98 99.77
N THR A 393 -130.08 -83.28 101.10
CA THR A 393 -130.29 -84.50 101.95
C THR A 393 -130.28 -84.21 103.49
N GLN A 394 -131.07 -84.94 104.32
CA GLN A 394 -130.79 -85.51 105.69
C GLN A 394 -130.25 -84.63 106.89
N ASN A 395 -130.32 -84.93 108.22
CA ASN A 395 -131.03 -85.91 109.12
C ASN A 395 -130.84 -85.56 110.65
N ALA A 396 -131.77 -85.92 111.56
CA ALA A 396 -131.63 -86.10 113.05
C ALA A 396 -132.94 -86.70 113.71
N ILE A 397 -133.09 -87.35 114.89
CA ILE A 397 -132.30 -87.79 116.09
C ILE A 397 -132.46 -86.89 117.37
N ALA A 398 -132.74 -87.34 118.64
CA ALA A 398 -133.33 -88.57 119.27
C ALA A 398 -133.59 -88.42 120.83
N SER A 399 -134.13 -89.46 121.53
CA SER A 399 -134.24 -89.70 123.02
C SER A 399 -135.36 -88.98 123.84
N LEU A 400 -135.90 -89.37 125.04
CA LEU A 400 -135.73 -90.53 125.99
C LEU A 400 -136.91 -90.68 127.06
N SER A 401 -137.28 -91.91 127.44
CA SER A 401 -137.86 -92.45 128.74
C SER A 401 -139.07 -91.89 129.58
N ALA A 402 -140.11 -92.75 129.77
CA ALA A 402 -140.67 -93.33 131.04
C ALA A 402 -141.78 -92.70 131.97
N ARG A 403 -142.68 -93.61 132.45
CA ARG A 403 -143.53 -93.67 133.71
C ARG A 403 -144.98 -93.07 133.75
N SER A 404 -145.63 -93.23 134.91
CA SER A 404 -147.10 -93.15 135.22
C SER A 404 -147.32 -92.82 136.73
N PRO A 405 -148.53 -92.56 137.29
CA PRO A 405 -149.91 -92.70 136.74
C PRO A 405 -150.93 -91.53 136.98
N GLN A 406 -152.04 -91.58 136.21
CA GLN A 406 -153.32 -90.85 136.40
C GLN A 406 -153.35 -89.31 136.17
N PRO A 407 -154.55 -88.69 135.94
CA PRO A 407 -154.67 -87.63 134.92
C PRO A 407 -154.75 -86.16 135.41
N PRO A 408 -153.99 -85.28 134.74
CA PRO A 408 -154.33 -83.87 134.50
C PRO A 408 -154.62 -83.61 133.00
N CYS A 409 -155.00 -82.38 132.61
CA CYS A 409 -155.38 -82.08 131.21
C CYS A 409 -155.31 -80.58 130.84
N PRO A 410 -154.82 -80.20 129.64
CA PRO A 410 -153.57 -80.63 129.03
C PRO A 410 -152.65 -79.44 128.71
N LEU A 411 -153.01 -78.22 129.16
CA LEU A 411 -152.20 -77.00 129.08
C LEU A 411 -151.49 -76.67 130.40
N CYS A 412 -151.94 -77.32 131.47
CA CYS A 412 -151.56 -77.06 132.84
C CYS A 412 -151.95 -78.30 133.67
N ASP A 413 -151.04 -78.79 134.52
CA ASP A 413 -151.31 -79.97 135.36
C ASP A 413 -152.18 -79.61 136.59
N ARG A 414 -153.44 -79.26 136.29
CA ARG A 414 -154.50 -78.97 137.26
C ARG A 414 -155.76 -79.78 136.93
N PRO A 415 -156.63 -80.06 137.93
CA PRO A 415 -157.93 -80.66 137.66
C PRO A 415 -158.78 -79.75 136.76
N LEU A 416 -159.67 -80.38 135.98
CA LEU A 416 -160.54 -79.69 135.03
C LEU A 416 -161.57 -78.83 135.76
N ASP A 417 -161.75 -77.61 135.26
CA ASP A 417 -163.03 -76.92 135.15
C ASP A 417 -163.08 -76.33 133.73
N ASP A 418 -164.28 -76.18 133.15
CA ASP A 418 -164.50 -75.84 131.72
C ASP A 418 -163.72 -74.61 131.21
N HIS A 419 -163.39 -73.70 132.12
CA HIS A 419 -162.73 -72.43 131.84
C HIS A 419 -161.37 -72.58 131.12
N HIS A 420 -160.64 -73.69 131.28
CA HIS A 420 -159.34 -73.87 130.62
C HIS A 420 -159.43 -74.28 129.15
N ARG A 421 -160.42 -75.10 128.74
CA ARG A 421 -160.51 -75.61 127.35
C ARG A 421 -160.74 -74.47 126.34
N GLN A 422 -161.51 -73.45 126.72
CA GLN A 422 -161.77 -72.29 125.86
C GLN A 422 -160.50 -71.49 125.54
N ARG A 423 -159.60 -71.31 126.52
CA ARG A 423 -158.40 -70.47 126.38
C ARG A 423 -157.39 -71.05 125.38
N VAL A 424 -157.34 -72.38 125.22
CA VAL A 424 -156.52 -73.07 124.21
C VAL A 424 -156.95 -72.69 122.79
N LEU A 425 -158.26 -72.60 122.58
CA LEU A 425 -158.87 -72.35 121.26
C LEU A 425 -158.74 -70.89 120.83
N GLU A 426 -158.63 -69.95 121.76
CA GLU A 426 -158.27 -68.56 121.46
C GLU A 426 -156.82 -68.45 120.97
N GLN A 427 -155.89 -69.19 121.59
CA GLN A 427 -154.47 -69.08 121.28
C GLN A 427 -154.14 -69.66 119.90
N TYR A 428 -154.62 -70.86 119.55
CA TYR A 428 -154.43 -71.42 118.20
C TYR A 428 -155.08 -70.57 117.08
N ARG A 429 -156.12 -69.78 117.39
CA ARG A 429 -156.73 -68.84 116.43
C ARG A 429 -155.92 -67.56 116.24
N HIS A 430 -155.08 -67.19 117.21
CA HIS A 430 -154.22 -66.01 117.10
C HIS A 430 -153.05 -66.28 116.14
N ASP A 431 -152.36 -67.41 116.32
CA ASP A 431 -151.26 -67.85 115.46
C ASP A 431 -151.69 -67.98 113.98
N GLN A 432 -152.93 -68.44 113.73
CA GLN A 432 -153.52 -68.55 112.40
C GLN A 432 -153.72 -67.18 111.70
N GLN A 433 -153.89 -66.09 112.46
CA GLN A 433 -154.01 -64.73 111.92
C GLN A 433 -152.65 -64.07 111.63
N GLU A 434 -151.61 -64.32 112.44
CA GLU A 434 -150.27 -63.80 112.16
C GLU A 434 -149.71 -64.35 110.84
N LEU A 435 -149.87 -65.66 110.58
CA LEU A 435 -149.41 -66.29 109.33
C LEU A 435 -150.06 -65.70 108.08
N GLN A 436 -151.35 -65.38 108.11
CA GLN A 436 -152.04 -64.76 106.96
C GLN A 436 -151.48 -63.36 106.64
N SER A 437 -150.97 -62.63 107.64
CA SER A 437 -150.39 -61.28 107.47
C SER A 437 -148.98 -61.24 106.86
N GLN A 438 -148.38 -62.42 106.57
CA GLN A 438 -147.07 -62.53 105.93
C GLN A 438 -147.15 -62.99 104.46
N ILE A 439 -148.36 -63.30 103.97
CA ILE A 439 -148.64 -63.80 102.62
C ILE A 439 -149.22 -62.71 101.70
N TRP A 440 -149.86 -61.67 102.28
CA TRP A 440 -150.60 -60.59 101.60
C TRP A 440 -150.09 -59.21 102.02
#